data_AF-A0A5P9D8P9-F1
#
_entry.id   AF-A0A5P9D8P9-F1
#
_cell.length_a   1.000
_cell.length_b   1.000
_cell.length_c   1.000
_cell.angle_alpha   90.00
_cell.angle_beta   90.00
_cell.angle_gamma   90.00
#
_symmetry.space_group_name_H-M   'P 1'
#
loop_
_entity.id
_entity.type
_entity.pdbx_description
1 polymer ?
#
loop_
_entity_poly.entity_id
_entity_poly.type
_entity_poly.pdbx_seq_one_letter_code
_entity_poly.pdbx_strand_id
1 'polypeptide(L)'
;MLSLFGSRTAAEPEFISELRAVETEDRLRAGLAGLLEETDLEIRDTNTPTEFTAEATVVIMKVVLAVVGRDFNQLSFENRFVTGLFGFLVAHNLCRRTHADLGVVLGIAGLDLFTREEIDQIYKLGSSYRRLRQHRQMHLALREIIDEFLTHPNDETLGNLTGVYQLCLRPEA
;
A
#
# COMPACT_ATOMS: atom_id res chain seq x y z
N MET A 1 -15.25 10.89 -42.65
CA MET A 1 -14.16 9.93 -42.91
C MET A 1 -13.71 9.40 -41.57
N LEU A 2 -13.93 8.11 -41.35
CA LEU A 2 -13.91 7.44 -40.05
C LEU A 2 -12.53 6.87 -39.72
N SER A 3 -12.24 6.94 -38.43
CA SER A 3 -11.04 6.49 -37.71
C SER A 3 -10.59 5.06 -38.05
N LEU A 4 -9.32 4.90 -38.41
CA LEU A 4 -8.65 3.61 -38.68
C LEU A 4 -7.21 3.60 -38.12
N PHE A 5 -7.05 3.84 -36.82
CA PHE A 5 -5.82 3.47 -36.11
C PHE A 5 -6.16 2.95 -34.72
N GLY A 6 -6.79 1.78 -34.69
CA GLY A 6 -6.80 0.94 -33.49
C GLY A 6 -5.45 0.26 -33.38
N SER A 7 -4.52 0.83 -32.59
CA SER A 7 -3.33 0.11 -32.18
C SER A 7 -3.76 -1.08 -31.33
N ARG A 8 -3.70 -2.29 -31.88
CA ARG A 8 -3.65 -3.52 -31.07
C ARG A 8 -2.34 -3.44 -30.29
N THR A 9 -2.39 -2.96 -29.06
CA THR A 9 -1.33 -3.21 -28.07
C THR A 9 -1.23 -4.73 -27.95
N ALA A 10 -0.15 -5.30 -28.48
CA ALA A 10 0.17 -6.70 -28.28
C ALA A 10 0.18 -6.95 -26.76
N ALA A 11 -0.58 -7.94 -26.30
CA ALA A 11 -0.54 -8.35 -24.90
C ALA A 11 0.90 -8.78 -24.59
N GLU A 12 1.47 -8.17 -23.55
CA GLU A 12 2.80 -8.53 -23.07
C GLU A 12 2.82 -10.02 -22.71
N PRO A 13 3.86 -10.78 -23.11
CA PRO A 13 3.97 -12.19 -22.73
C PRO A 13 3.99 -12.33 -21.20
N GLU A 14 3.27 -13.31 -20.68
CA GLU A 14 3.11 -13.58 -19.23
C GLU A 14 4.47 -13.64 -18.51
N PHE A 15 5.45 -14.31 -19.10
CA PHE A 15 6.83 -14.37 -18.61
C PHE A 15 7.50 -12.99 -18.41
N ILE A 16 7.26 -12.03 -19.30
CA ILE A 16 7.83 -10.68 -19.17
C ILE A 16 7.16 -9.92 -18.02
N SER A 17 5.85 -10.12 -17.84
CA SER A 17 5.11 -9.55 -16.71
C SER A 17 5.62 -10.11 -15.36
N GLU A 18 5.88 -11.41 -15.29
CA GLU A 18 6.43 -12.07 -14.10
C GLU A 18 7.86 -11.58 -13.80
N LEU A 19 8.73 -11.49 -14.80
CA LEU A 19 10.09 -10.95 -14.62
C LEU A 19 10.08 -9.52 -14.07
N ARG A 20 9.18 -8.66 -14.57
CA ARG A 20 9.03 -7.28 -14.08
C ARG A 20 8.47 -7.22 -12.67
N ALA A 21 7.57 -8.13 -12.32
CA ALA A 21 7.06 -8.24 -10.96
C ALA A 21 8.23 -8.56 -10.01
N VAL A 22 9.00 -9.62 -10.29
CA VAL A 22 10.17 -10.01 -9.48
C VAL A 22 11.20 -8.87 -9.38
N GLU A 23 11.54 -8.20 -10.49
CA GLU A 23 12.44 -7.04 -10.47
C GLU A 23 11.90 -5.90 -9.57
N THR A 24 10.59 -5.69 -9.58
CA THR A 24 9.93 -4.69 -8.72
C THR A 24 10.00 -5.10 -7.25
N GLU A 25 9.79 -6.38 -6.95
CA GLU A 25 9.88 -6.93 -5.59
C GLU A 25 11.30 -6.78 -5.05
N ASP A 26 12.31 -7.18 -5.82
CA ASP A 26 13.73 -7.06 -5.46
C ASP A 26 14.12 -5.61 -5.21
N ARG A 27 13.69 -4.69 -6.10
CA ARG A 27 13.94 -3.25 -5.94
C ARG A 27 13.28 -2.71 -4.68
N LEU A 28 12.05 -3.13 -4.38
CA LEU A 28 11.32 -2.69 -3.19
C LEU A 28 12.00 -3.21 -1.91
N ARG A 29 12.38 -4.50 -1.87
CA ARG A 29 13.13 -5.10 -0.76
C ARG A 29 14.45 -4.36 -0.53
N ALA A 30 15.23 -4.14 -1.59
CA ALA A 30 16.50 -3.43 -1.50
C ALA A 30 16.33 -1.97 -1.04
N GLY A 31 15.30 -1.29 -1.55
CA GLY A 31 15.01 0.10 -1.17
C GLY A 31 14.53 0.25 0.28
N LEU A 32 13.75 -0.72 0.79
CA LEU A 32 13.23 -0.69 2.16
C LEU A 32 14.21 -1.23 3.19
N ALA A 33 15.27 -1.96 2.79
CA ALA A 33 16.15 -2.68 3.70
C ALA A 33 16.66 -1.84 4.89
N GLY A 34 17.12 -0.60 4.65
CA GLY A 34 17.60 0.28 5.73
C GLY A 34 16.49 0.65 6.72
N LEU A 35 15.30 1.00 6.22
CA LEU A 35 14.14 1.36 7.05
C LEU A 35 13.62 0.17 7.86
N LEU A 36 13.68 -1.03 7.28
CA LEU A 36 13.29 -2.28 7.92
C LEU A 36 14.25 -2.67 9.04
N GLU A 37 15.55 -2.53 8.81
CA GLU A 37 16.59 -2.77 9.82
C GLU A 37 16.43 -1.83 11.03
N GLU A 38 16.18 -0.53 10.79
CA GLU A 38 15.95 0.46 11.86
C GLU A 38 14.70 0.18 12.69
N THR A 39 13.72 -0.52 12.13
CA THR A 39 12.43 -0.82 12.79
C THR A 39 12.30 -2.26 13.28
N ASP A 40 13.34 -3.09 13.11
CA ASP A 40 13.32 -4.53 13.41
C ASP A 40 12.14 -5.26 12.71
N LEU A 41 11.89 -4.88 11.45
CA LEU A 41 10.85 -5.45 10.61
C LEU A 41 11.46 -6.17 9.41
N GLU A 42 10.71 -7.10 8.82
CA GLU A 42 11.14 -7.84 7.63
C GLU A 42 9.93 -8.09 6.74
N ILE A 43 10.12 -7.98 5.42
CA ILE A 43 9.17 -8.52 4.44
C ILE A 43 9.51 -9.98 4.25
N ARG A 44 8.63 -10.88 4.70
CA ARG A 44 8.85 -12.33 4.59
C ARG A 44 9.04 -12.78 3.14
N ASP A 45 9.75 -13.88 2.96
CA ASP A 45 9.78 -14.56 1.67
C ASP A 45 8.40 -15.14 1.33
N THR A 46 7.97 -14.90 0.10
CA THR A 46 6.64 -15.22 -0.40
C THR A 46 6.74 -15.89 -1.76
N ASN A 47 5.75 -16.70 -2.12
CA ASN A 47 5.83 -17.52 -3.34
C ASN A 47 5.13 -16.87 -4.54
N THR A 48 4.39 -15.77 -4.32
CA THR A 48 3.64 -15.08 -5.37
C THR A 48 3.72 -13.56 -5.23
N PRO A 49 3.58 -12.80 -6.33
CA PRO A 49 3.51 -11.34 -6.26
C PRO A 49 2.36 -10.84 -5.38
N THR A 50 1.26 -11.59 -5.31
CA THR A 50 0.11 -11.29 -4.46
C THR A 50 0.45 -11.41 -2.97
N GLU A 51 1.09 -12.49 -2.56
CA GLU A 51 1.55 -12.68 -1.19
C GLU A 51 2.60 -11.62 -0.81
N PHE A 52 3.57 -11.36 -1.70
CA PHE A 52 4.57 -10.31 -1.51
C PHE A 52 3.90 -8.95 -1.29
N THR A 53 2.97 -8.58 -2.16
CA THR A 53 2.30 -7.28 -2.13
C THR A 53 1.51 -7.10 -0.84
N ALA A 54 0.85 -8.16 -0.36
CA ALA A 54 0.15 -8.14 0.91
C ALA A 54 1.12 -7.93 2.09
N GLU A 55 2.18 -8.73 2.17
CA GLU A 55 3.19 -8.62 3.23
C GLU A 55 3.86 -7.24 3.22
N ALA A 56 4.30 -6.77 2.05
CA ALA A 56 4.92 -5.46 1.87
C ALA A 56 3.97 -4.33 2.31
N THR A 57 2.67 -4.44 2.01
CA THR A 57 1.67 -3.46 2.47
C THR A 57 1.62 -3.40 4.00
N VAL A 58 1.53 -4.55 4.66
CA VAL A 58 1.44 -4.65 6.12
C VAL A 58 2.72 -4.09 6.76
N VAL A 59 3.88 -4.49 6.26
CA VAL A 59 5.19 -4.07 6.77
C VAL A 59 5.39 -2.57 6.58
N ILE A 60 5.07 -1.99 5.42
CA ILE A 60 5.14 -0.55 5.19
C ILE A 60 4.26 0.20 6.19
N MET A 61 3.03 -0.28 6.45
CA MET A 61 2.17 0.35 7.43
C MET A 61 2.72 0.24 8.85
N LYS A 62 3.39 -0.86 9.20
CA LYS A 62 4.09 -1.00 10.48
C LYS A 62 5.27 -0.02 10.60
N VAL A 63 6.05 0.18 9.54
CA VAL A 63 7.11 1.20 9.50
C VAL A 63 6.52 2.59 9.72
N VAL A 64 5.44 2.94 9.00
CA VAL A 64 4.75 4.23 9.16
C VAL A 64 4.29 4.45 10.60
N LEU A 65 3.70 3.42 11.21
CA LEU A 65 3.26 3.46 12.61
C LEU A 65 4.43 3.62 13.59
N ALA A 66 5.51 2.89 13.38
CA ALA A 66 6.71 2.96 14.21
C ALA A 66 7.32 4.37 14.19
N VAL A 67 7.43 4.99 13.01
CA VAL A 67 7.97 6.36 12.87
C VAL A 67 7.10 7.39 13.59
N VAL A 68 5.77 7.25 13.56
CA VAL A 68 4.88 8.16 14.30
C VAL A 68 4.72 7.78 15.78
N GLY A 69 5.46 6.77 16.26
CA GLY A 69 5.46 6.32 17.65
C GLY A 69 4.14 5.70 18.10
N ARG A 70 3.43 4.99 17.20
CA ARG A 70 2.14 4.35 17.50
C ARG A 70 2.17 2.85 17.24
N ASP A 71 1.36 2.12 18.01
CA ASP A 71 1.08 0.70 17.79
C ASP A 71 -0.36 0.54 17.32
N PHE A 72 -0.56 -0.21 16.24
CA PHE A 72 -1.89 -0.47 15.67
C PHE A 72 -2.89 -0.97 16.71
N ASN A 73 -2.45 -1.88 17.60
CA ASN A 73 -3.32 -2.48 18.61
C ASN A 73 -3.73 -1.49 19.70
N GLN A 74 -3.04 -0.36 19.82
CA GLN A 74 -3.33 0.69 20.80
C GLN A 74 -4.16 1.83 20.20
N LEU A 75 -4.25 1.90 18.87
CA LEU A 75 -5.02 2.93 18.19
C LEU A 75 -6.51 2.86 18.54
N SER A 76 -7.13 4.04 18.62
CA SER A 76 -8.59 4.16 18.61
C SER A 76 -9.19 3.55 17.35
N PHE A 77 -10.47 3.18 17.41
CA PHE A 77 -11.19 2.65 16.26
C PHE A 77 -11.06 3.55 15.02
N GLU A 78 -11.20 4.87 15.18
CA GLU A 78 -11.07 5.81 14.09
C GLU A 78 -9.66 5.86 13.51
N ASN A 79 -8.62 5.79 14.35
CA ASN A 79 -7.24 5.79 13.90
C ASN A 79 -6.85 4.48 13.21
N ARG A 80 -7.38 3.33 13.66
CA ARG A 80 -7.25 2.06 12.93
C ARG A 80 -7.92 2.13 11.57
N PHE A 81 -9.09 2.74 11.48
CA PHE A 81 -9.78 2.95 10.21
C PHE A 81 -8.96 3.82 9.24
N VAL A 82 -8.37 4.93 9.71
CA VAL A 82 -7.46 5.76 8.91
C VAL A 82 -6.24 4.96 8.45
N THR A 83 -5.66 4.18 9.35
CA THR A 83 -4.51 3.31 9.05
C THR A 83 -4.85 2.28 7.98
N GLY A 84 -6.03 1.65 8.05
CA GLY A 84 -6.52 0.76 7.01
C GLY A 84 -6.72 1.45 5.66
N LEU A 85 -7.19 2.70 5.64
CA LEU A 85 -7.35 3.45 4.40
C LEU A 85 -5.99 3.76 3.75
N PHE A 86 -4.97 4.09 4.55
CA PHE A 86 -3.59 4.22 4.07
C PHE A 86 -3.05 2.89 3.55
N GLY A 87 -3.26 1.79 4.28
CA GLY A 87 -2.90 0.45 3.82
C GLY A 87 -3.54 0.10 2.47
N PHE A 88 -4.82 0.44 2.26
CA PHE A 88 -5.51 0.28 0.98
C PHE A 88 -4.86 1.09 -0.15
N LEU A 89 -4.43 2.32 0.13
CA LEU A 89 -3.76 3.17 -0.85
C LEU A 89 -2.37 2.63 -1.22
N VAL A 90 -1.61 2.13 -0.24
CA VAL A 90 -0.31 1.47 -0.45
C VAL A 90 -0.49 0.20 -1.27
N ALA A 91 -1.39 -0.70 -0.86
CA ALA A 91 -1.72 -1.93 -1.58
C ALA A 91 -2.10 -1.64 -3.04
N HIS A 92 -2.94 -0.63 -3.27
CA HIS A 92 -3.37 -0.26 -4.61
C HIS A 92 -2.21 0.23 -5.50
N ASN A 93 -1.21 0.92 -4.95
CA ASN A 93 -0.03 1.31 -5.74
C ASN A 93 0.91 0.12 -5.97
N LEU A 94 1.14 -0.71 -4.96
CA LEU A 94 1.97 -1.91 -5.11
C LEU A 94 1.37 -2.90 -6.11
N CYS A 95 0.07 -3.20 -6.05
CA CYS A 95 -0.61 -4.11 -7.00
C CYS A 95 -0.44 -3.65 -8.46
N ARG A 96 -0.38 -2.34 -8.70
CA ARG A 96 -0.16 -1.80 -10.06
C ARG A 96 1.27 -2.00 -10.55
N ARG A 97 2.24 -2.15 -9.65
CA ARG A 97 3.66 -2.36 -9.96
C ARG A 97 4.02 -3.85 -10.05
N THR A 98 3.39 -4.67 -9.22
CA THR A 98 3.64 -6.13 -9.12
C THR A 98 2.67 -6.97 -9.93
N HIS A 99 1.64 -6.35 -10.54
CA HIS A 99 0.53 -7.05 -11.20
C HIS A 99 -0.25 -8.01 -10.28
N ALA A 100 -0.20 -7.80 -8.96
CA ALA A 100 -0.93 -8.59 -7.98
C ALA A 100 -2.46 -8.38 -8.05
N ASP A 101 -3.20 -9.39 -7.60
CA ASP A 101 -4.66 -9.29 -7.44
C ASP A 101 -5.00 -8.42 -6.22
N LEU A 102 -5.49 -7.21 -6.48
CA LEU A 102 -5.86 -6.26 -5.43
C LEU A 102 -6.92 -6.83 -4.47
N GLY A 103 -7.90 -7.60 -4.95
CA GLY A 103 -8.94 -8.17 -4.09
C GLY A 103 -8.35 -9.16 -3.09
N VAL A 104 -7.44 -10.02 -3.54
CA VAL A 104 -6.74 -10.98 -2.68
C VAL A 104 -5.77 -10.25 -1.73
N VAL A 105 -4.99 -9.28 -2.21
CA VAL A 105 -4.08 -8.49 -1.39
C VAL A 105 -4.82 -7.78 -0.25
N LEU A 106 -5.95 -7.13 -0.56
CA LEU A 106 -6.77 -6.47 0.47
C LEU A 106 -7.41 -7.45 1.44
N GLY A 107 -7.72 -8.67 0.99
CA GLY A 107 -8.18 -9.74 1.87
C GLY A 107 -7.10 -10.19 2.86
N ILE A 108 -5.88 -10.45 2.38
CA ILE A 108 -4.75 -10.88 3.20
C ILE A 108 -4.32 -9.74 4.15
N ALA A 109 -3.95 -8.58 3.59
CA ALA A 109 -3.53 -7.44 4.39
C ALA A 109 -4.64 -6.94 5.33
N GLY A 110 -5.90 -7.08 4.92
CA GLY A 110 -7.06 -6.78 5.77
C GLY A 110 -7.16 -7.70 6.97
N LEU A 111 -6.89 -9.01 6.82
CA LEU A 111 -6.87 -9.96 7.95
C LEU A 111 -5.65 -9.78 8.87
N ASP A 112 -4.53 -9.31 8.32
CA ASP A 112 -3.33 -9.03 9.12
C ASP A 112 -3.41 -7.70 9.86
N LEU A 113 -4.14 -6.72 9.30
CA LEU A 113 -4.36 -5.42 9.93
C LEU A 113 -5.60 -5.42 10.83
N PHE A 114 -6.68 -6.13 10.51
CA PHE A 114 -7.94 -6.07 11.26
C PHE A 114 -8.31 -7.42 11.86
N THR A 115 -8.88 -7.41 13.06
CA THR A 115 -9.36 -8.65 13.67
C THR A 115 -10.57 -9.20 12.92
N ARG A 116 -10.91 -10.48 13.16
CA ARG A 116 -12.08 -11.12 12.53
C ARG A 116 -13.39 -10.39 12.84
N GLU A 117 -13.50 -9.83 14.03
CA GLU A 117 -14.64 -9.03 14.49
C GLU A 117 -14.74 -7.69 13.75
N GLU A 118 -13.65 -7.24 13.14
CA GLU A 118 -13.53 -5.99 12.39
C GLU A 118 -13.69 -6.18 10.87
N ILE A 119 -14.03 -7.39 10.38
CA ILE A 119 -14.18 -7.68 8.93
C ILE A 119 -15.20 -6.75 8.24
N ASP A 120 -16.28 -6.35 8.91
CA ASP A 120 -17.23 -5.35 8.37
C ASP A 120 -16.55 -4.00 8.05
N GLN A 121 -15.43 -3.69 8.70
CA GLN A 121 -14.63 -2.52 8.41
C GLN A 121 -13.93 -2.62 7.05
N ILE A 122 -13.53 -3.81 6.59
CA ILE A 122 -12.92 -4.01 5.26
C ILE A 122 -13.87 -3.54 4.16
N TYR A 123 -15.15 -3.87 4.26
CA TYR A 123 -16.18 -3.38 3.33
C TYR A 123 -16.38 -1.87 3.43
N LYS A 124 -16.38 -1.32 4.64
CA LYS A 124 -16.46 0.14 4.86
C LYS A 124 -15.22 0.86 4.28
N LEU A 125 -14.03 0.30 4.42
CA LEU A 125 -12.78 0.81 3.86
C LEU A 125 -12.85 0.89 2.33
N GLY A 126 -13.32 -0.18 1.66
CA GLY A 126 -13.54 -0.16 0.22
C GLY A 126 -14.51 0.94 -0.22
N SER A 127 -15.61 1.14 0.53
CA SER A 127 -16.57 2.20 0.27
C SER A 127 -16.00 3.62 0.48
N SER A 128 -15.20 3.79 1.53
CA SER A 128 -14.53 5.06 1.85
C SER A 128 -13.42 5.37 0.86
N TYR A 129 -12.66 4.38 0.40
CA TYR A 129 -11.69 4.54 -0.69
C TYR A 129 -12.39 4.99 -1.98
N ARG A 130 -13.54 4.38 -2.33
CA ARG A 130 -14.34 4.83 -3.47
C ARG A 130 -14.80 6.28 -3.31
N ARG A 131 -15.18 6.71 -2.10
CA ARG A 131 -15.54 8.11 -1.80
C ARG A 131 -14.33 9.05 -1.88
N LEU A 132 -13.18 8.65 -1.36
CA LEU A 132 -11.92 9.39 -1.48
C LEU A 132 -11.57 9.66 -2.95
N ARG A 133 -11.77 8.67 -3.82
CA ARG A 133 -11.58 8.83 -5.29
C ARG A 133 -12.51 9.88 -5.92
N GLN A 134 -13.65 10.19 -5.31
CA GLN A 134 -14.53 11.28 -5.75
C GLN A 134 -13.92 12.65 -5.42
N HIS A 135 -13.12 12.75 -4.36
CA HIS A 135 -12.31 13.91 -4.02
C HIS A 135 -10.96 13.86 -4.76
N ARG A 136 -11.02 14.04 -6.08
CA ARG A 136 -9.89 13.79 -7.01
C ARG A 136 -8.55 14.40 -6.58
N GLN A 137 -8.52 15.67 -6.15
CA GLN A 137 -7.28 16.35 -5.78
C GLN A 137 -6.60 15.69 -4.57
N MET A 138 -7.37 15.41 -3.52
CA MET A 138 -6.87 14.75 -2.30
C MET A 138 -6.39 13.33 -2.60
N HIS A 139 -7.16 12.57 -3.40
CA HIS A 139 -6.74 11.24 -3.83
C HIS A 139 -5.44 11.26 -4.63
N LEU A 140 -5.30 12.21 -5.58
CA LEU A 140 -4.08 12.33 -6.39
C LEU A 140 -2.87 12.70 -5.53
N ALA A 141 -3.00 13.65 -4.61
CA ALA A 141 -1.91 14.05 -3.72
C ALA A 141 -1.45 12.88 -2.81
N LEU A 142 -2.39 12.18 -2.18
CA LEU A 142 -2.07 11.00 -1.36
C LEU A 142 -1.39 9.90 -2.18
N ARG A 143 -1.90 9.68 -3.40
CA ARG A 143 -1.31 8.70 -4.31
C ARG A 143 0.11 9.10 -4.71
N GLU A 144 0.36 10.38 -5.00
CA GLU A 144 1.67 10.89 -5.40
C GLU A 144 2.70 10.72 -4.29
N ILE A 145 2.37 11.05 -3.05
CA ILE A 145 3.25 10.85 -1.89
C ILE A 145 3.59 9.37 -1.70
N ILE A 146 2.60 8.49 -1.81
CA ILE A 146 2.82 7.03 -1.70
C ILE A 146 3.67 6.54 -2.88
N ASP A 147 3.40 7.01 -4.09
CA ASP A 147 4.14 6.63 -5.29
C ASP A 147 5.61 7.08 -5.20
N GLU A 148 5.86 8.29 -4.69
CA GLU A 148 7.19 8.82 -4.43
C GLU A 148 7.96 7.93 -3.42
N PHE A 149 7.35 7.65 -2.26
CA PHE A 149 7.93 6.75 -1.26
C PHE A 149 8.24 5.36 -1.82
N LEU A 150 7.30 4.74 -2.53
CA LEU A 150 7.50 3.42 -3.11
C LEU A 150 8.55 3.41 -4.22
N THR A 151 8.82 4.54 -4.87
CA THR A 151 9.84 4.63 -5.92
C THR A 151 11.21 4.84 -5.32
N HIS A 152 11.33 5.68 -4.29
CA HIS A 152 12.59 6.05 -3.65
C HIS A 152 12.44 5.96 -2.12
N PRO A 153 12.38 4.75 -1.53
CA PRO A 153 12.19 4.61 -0.09
C PRO A 153 13.44 5.12 0.65
N ASN A 154 13.27 6.19 1.42
CA ASN A 154 14.30 6.80 2.26
C ASN A 154 13.63 7.66 3.35
N ASP A 155 14.42 8.23 4.25
CA ASP A 155 13.91 9.02 5.39
C ASP A 155 13.08 10.24 4.96
N GLU A 156 13.44 10.87 3.83
CA GLU A 156 12.72 12.05 3.32
C GLU A 156 11.33 11.67 2.81
N THR A 157 11.24 10.66 1.94
CA THR A 157 9.96 10.21 1.39
C THR A 157 9.09 9.52 2.44
N LEU A 158 9.71 8.83 3.40
CA LEU A 158 9.03 8.29 4.58
C LEU A 158 8.51 9.41 5.49
N GLY A 159 9.30 10.46 5.71
CA GLY A 159 8.91 11.67 6.44
C GLY A 159 7.69 12.36 5.83
N ASN A 160 7.64 12.47 4.50
CA ASN A 160 6.49 13.02 3.78
C ASN A 160 5.24 12.14 3.96
N LEU A 161 5.37 10.82 3.81
CA LEU A 161 4.27 9.87 3.98
C LEU A 161 3.72 9.88 5.41
N THR A 162 4.61 9.79 6.40
CA THR A 162 4.27 9.76 7.83
C THR A 162 3.69 11.09 8.29
N GLY A 163 4.20 12.22 7.80
CA GLY A 163 3.65 13.54 8.09
C GLY A 163 2.19 13.69 7.63
N VAL A 164 1.86 13.25 6.41
CA VAL A 164 0.48 13.29 5.91
C VAL A 164 -0.41 12.28 6.63
N TYR A 165 0.10 11.10 6.96
CA TYR A 165 -0.60 10.13 7.80
C TYR A 165 -0.94 10.74 9.18
N GLN A 166 0.03 11.38 9.84
CA GLN A 166 -0.15 11.99 11.16
C GLN A 166 -1.19 13.12 11.15
N LEU A 167 -1.25 13.93 10.09
CA LEU A 167 -2.29 14.96 9.91
C LEU A 167 -3.71 14.38 9.81
N CYS A 168 -3.82 13.12 9.40
CA CYS A 168 -5.09 12.42 9.27
C CYS A 168 -5.51 11.70 10.57
N LEU A 169 -4.61 11.59 11.55
CA LEU A 169 -4.90 10.95 12.83
C LEU A 169 -5.65 11.89 13.77
N ARG A 170 -6.55 11.29 14.56
CA ARG A 170 -7.11 11.97 15.72
C ARG A 170 -6.09 11.98 16.86
N PRO A 171 -6.06 13.06 17.68
CA PRO A 171 -5.36 13.04 18.95
C PRO A 171 -5.87 11.88 19.80
N GLU A 172 -4.95 11.09 20.34
CA GLU A 172 -5.26 10.08 21.34
C GLU A 172 -5.17 10.75 22.72
N ALA A 173 -6.09 10.38 23.62
CA ALA A 173 -6.23 10.96 24.95
C ALA A 173 -5.36 10.21 25.97
#